data_AF-A0A7R6WCT2-F1
#
_entry.id   AF-A0A7R6WCT2-F1
#
_cell.length_a   1.000
_cell.length_b   1.000
_cell.length_c   1.000
_cell.angle_alpha   90.00
_cell.angle_beta   90.00
_cell.angle_gamma   90.00
#
_symmetry.space_group_name_H-M   'P 1'
#
loop_
_entity.id
_entity.type
_entity.pdbx_description
1 polymer ?
#
loop_
_entity_poly.entity_id
_entity_poly.type
_entity_poly.pdbx_seq_one_letter_code
_entity_poly.pdbx_strand_id
1 'polypeptide(L)'
;MTHGVVLYAKGTEFTFARAGANYQYTVVQTGENYTFKFAQPVNDSVVKLQAGYHVLQSIYQDSSINKQYTEAYIRERARCYVFDSRFYTYSLCFLPNDFNIKYKDRFWGFTT
;
A
#
# COMPACT_ATOMS: atom_id res chain seq x y z
N MET A 1 -20.08 29.24 -13.91
CA MET A 1 -18.71 28.75 -14.17
C MET A 1 -18.16 28.21 -12.85
N THR A 2 -18.38 26.92 -12.59
CA THR A 2 -17.93 26.22 -11.38
C THR A 2 -16.44 25.92 -11.51
N HIS A 3 -15.62 26.63 -10.74
CA HIS A 3 -14.19 26.38 -10.64
C HIS A 3 -14.00 25.08 -9.85
N GLY A 4 -13.67 24.00 -10.54
CA GLY A 4 -13.23 22.76 -9.90
C GLY A 4 -11.88 23.00 -9.23
N VAL A 5 -11.88 23.09 -7.90
CA VAL A 5 -10.64 23.11 -7.12
C VAL A 5 -9.99 21.75 -7.30
N VAL A 6 -8.92 21.69 -8.10
CA VAL A 6 -8.04 20.51 -8.17
C VAL A 6 -7.25 20.51 -6.86
N LEU A 7 -7.76 19.80 -5.86
CA LEU A 7 -7.01 19.47 -4.65
C LEU A 7 -5.90 18.52 -5.06
N TYR A 8 -4.71 19.04 -5.34
CA TYR A 8 -3.51 18.21 -5.46
C TYR A 8 -3.23 17.62 -4.07
N ALA A 9 -3.62 16.35 -3.88
CA ALA A 9 -3.24 15.62 -2.68
C ALA A 9 -1.71 15.48 -2.69
N LYS A 10 -1.02 16.22 -1.81
CA LYS A 10 0.44 16.17 -1.69
C LYS A 10 0.81 14.81 -1.11
N GLY A 11 1.36 13.92 -1.94
CA GLY A 11 1.82 12.61 -1.51
C GLY A 11 3.10 12.70 -0.68
N THR A 12 3.21 11.86 0.33
CA THR A 12 4.45 11.67 1.09
C THR A 12 5.29 10.57 0.42
N GLU A 13 6.57 10.83 0.23
CA GLU A 13 7.50 9.90 -0.43
C GLU A 13 8.27 9.05 0.58
N PHE A 14 8.44 7.77 0.26
CA PHE A 14 9.13 6.79 1.08
C PHE A 14 9.99 5.87 0.22
N THR A 15 10.94 5.17 0.85
CA THR A 15 11.78 4.16 0.20
C THR A 15 11.77 2.87 1.00
N PHE A 16 11.45 1.75 0.36
CA PHE A 16 11.61 0.41 0.91
C PHE A 16 12.89 -0.22 0.36
N ALA A 17 13.84 -0.58 1.23
CA ALA A 17 15.11 -1.19 0.84
C ALA A 17 15.13 -2.70 1.16
N ARG A 18 15.40 -3.55 0.16
CA ARG A 18 15.47 -5.01 0.33
C ARG A 18 16.42 -5.66 -0.69
N ALA A 19 17.29 -6.55 -0.20
CA ALA A 19 18.19 -7.36 -1.04
C ALA A 19 19.01 -6.54 -2.06
N GLY A 20 19.48 -5.35 -1.65
CA GLY A 20 20.27 -4.46 -2.52
C GLY A 20 19.45 -3.62 -3.51
N ALA A 21 18.11 -3.76 -3.51
CA ALA A 21 17.21 -2.93 -4.30
C ALA A 21 16.48 -1.91 -3.43
N ASN A 22 16.22 -0.73 -3.99
CA ASN A 22 15.44 0.35 -3.36
C ASN A 22 14.16 0.58 -4.18
N TYR A 23 13.02 0.48 -3.51
CA TYR A 23 11.71 0.64 -4.10
C TYR A 23 11.06 1.91 -3.55
N GLN A 24 11.02 2.96 -4.38
CA GLN A 24 10.36 4.21 -4.03
C GLN A 24 8.84 4.08 -4.12
N TYR A 25 8.12 4.69 -3.18
CA TYR A 25 6.67 4.76 -3.23
C TYR A 25 6.13 6.07 -2.65
N THR A 26 4.95 6.45 -3.10
CA THR A 26 4.19 7.59 -2.60
C THR A 26 2.98 7.10 -1.82
N VAL A 27 2.67 7.77 -0.71
CA VAL A 27 1.42 7.57 0.05
C VAL A 27 0.58 8.84 -0.03
N VAL A 28 -0.71 8.67 -0.28
CA VAL A 28 -1.71 9.74 -0.32
C VAL A 28 -2.88 9.34 0.57
N GLN A 29 -3.26 10.21 1.50
CA GLN A 29 -4.48 10.01 2.29
C GLN A 29 -5.71 10.28 1.40
N THR A 30 -6.63 9.32 1.36
CA THR A 30 -7.85 9.33 0.55
C THR A 30 -9.05 8.99 1.44
N GLY A 31 -9.67 10.01 2.04
CA GLY A 31 -10.70 9.83 3.06
C GLY A 31 -10.09 9.22 4.33
N GLU A 32 -10.64 8.09 4.78
CA GLU A 32 -10.14 7.33 5.93
C GLU A 32 -9.01 6.36 5.57
N ASN A 33 -8.76 6.13 4.27
CA ASN A 33 -7.74 5.20 3.80
C ASN A 33 -6.44 5.93 3.40
N TYR A 34 -5.36 5.18 3.33
CA TYR A 34 -4.10 5.63 2.72
C TYR A 34 -3.81 4.81 1.47
N THR A 35 -3.81 5.47 0.32
CA THR A 35 -3.44 4.85 -0.96
C THR A 35 -1.93 4.94 -1.15
N PHE A 36 -1.29 3.83 -1.51
CA PHE A 36 0.14 3.79 -1.83
C PHE A 36 0.37 3.36 -3.27
N LYS A 37 1.46 3.84 -3.86
CA LYS A 37 1.89 3.49 -5.21
C LYS A 37 3.42 3.44 -5.27
N PHE A 38 3.95 2.30 -5.67
CA PHE A 38 5.37 2.13 -5.96
C PHE A 38 5.71 2.63 -7.37
N ALA A 39 6.88 3.26 -7.49
CA ALA A 39 7.42 3.73 -8.76
C ALA A 39 7.79 2.58 -9.70
N GLN A 40 8.16 1.43 -9.12
CA GLN A 40 8.61 0.24 -9.82
C GLN A 40 7.81 -0.98 -9.34
N PRO A 41 7.63 -2.01 -10.19
CA PRO A 41 7.11 -3.28 -9.75
C PRO A 41 7.97 -3.89 -8.66
N VAL A 42 7.31 -4.58 -7.73
CA VAL A 42 7.92 -5.61 -6.89
C VAL A 42 7.37 -6.93 -7.42
N ASN A 43 8.15 -7.78 -8.06
CA ASN A 43 7.61 -8.97 -8.74
C ASN A 43 7.51 -10.20 -7.85
N ASP A 44 8.39 -10.31 -6.85
CA ASP A 44 8.38 -11.39 -5.88
C ASP A 44 7.23 -11.21 -4.87
N SER A 45 6.42 -12.26 -4.66
CA SER A 45 5.23 -12.19 -3.80
C SER A 45 5.58 -12.00 -2.32
N VAL A 46 6.70 -12.55 -1.86
CA VAL A 46 7.18 -12.37 -0.48
C VAL A 46 7.67 -10.93 -0.30
N VAL A 47 8.43 -10.41 -1.25
CA VAL A 47 8.89 -9.01 -1.22
C VAL A 47 7.72 -8.03 -1.34
N LYS A 48 6.67 -8.34 -2.12
CA LYS A 48 5.43 -7.52 -2.18
C LYS A 48 4.79 -7.38 -0.80
N LEU A 49 4.64 -8.50 -0.09
CA LEU A 49 4.02 -8.49 1.24
C LEU A 49 4.89 -7.73 2.25
N GLN A 50 6.21 -7.91 2.20
CA GLN A 50 7.15 -7.15 3.03
C GLN A 50 7.12 -5.65 2.74
N ALA A 51 7.05 -5.27 1.46
CA ALA A 51 6.92 -3.89 1.03
C ALA A 51 5.61 -3.28 1.56
N GLY A 52 4.49 -4.02 1.47
CA GLY A 52 3.21 -3.59 2.02
C GLY A 52 3.21 -3.48 3.55
N TYR A 53 3.88 -4.39 4.27
CA TYR A 53 4.09 -4.27 5.71
C TYR A 53 4.91 -3.01 6.05
N HIS A 54 5.95 -2.71 5.28
CA HIS A 54 6.71 -1.47 5.44
C HIS A 54 5.83 -0.22 5.23
N VAL A 55 4.87 -0.26 4.30
CA VAL A 55 3.88 0.81 4.13
C VAL A 55 3.06 1.01 5.41
N LEU A 56 2.53 -0.07 6.01
CA LEU A 56 1.80 0.00 7.29
C LEU A 56 2.63 0.68 8.38
N GLN A 57 3.87 0.22 8.58
CA GLN A 57 4.76 0.78 9.59
C GLN A 57 5.06 2.26 9.34
N SER A 58 5.20 2.67 8.07
CA SER A 58 5.51 4.06 7.70
C SER A 58 4.34 5.00 7.94
N ILE A 59 3.11 4.51 7.77
CA ILE A 59 1.88 5.30 7.93
C ILE A 59 1.48 5.39 9.40
N TYR A 60 1.34 4.24 10.07
CA TYR A 60 0.78 4.18 11.41
C TYR A 60 1.84 4.32 12.51
N GLN A 61 3.12 4.17 12.17
CA GLN A 61 4.25 4.24 13.11
C GLN A 61 4.08 3.30 14.32
N ASP A 62 3.32 2.21 14.13
CA ASP A 62 3.02 1.21 15.16
C ASP A 62 4.00 0.03 15.04
N SER A 63 4.93 -0.04 15.98
CA SER A 63 5.93 -1.11 16.04
C SER A 63 5.38 -2.45 16.54
N SER A 64 4.13 -2.49 17.04
CA SER A 64 3.49 -3.70 17.55
C SER A 64 2.73 -4.50 16.50
N ILE A 65 2.61 -3.98 15.27
CA ILE A 65 2.00 -4.69 14.15
C ILE A 65 2.74 -6.00 13.92
N ASN A 66 2.01 -7.11 13.99
CA ASN A 66 2.55 -8.44 13.71
C ASN A 66 3.07 -8.50 12.26
N LYS A 67 4.24 -9.12 12.06
CA LYS A 67 4.82 -9.28 10.72
C LYS A 67 4.05 -10.30 9.86
N GLN A 68 3.32 -11.20 10.51
CA GLN A 68 2.46 -12.17 9.85
C GLN A 68 1.03 -11.65 9.87
N TYR A 69 0.37 -11.72 8.72
CA TYR A 69 -1.05 -11.44 8.64
C TYR A 69 -1.84 -12.55 9.34
N THR A 70 -2.95 -12.20 9.96
CA THR A 70 -3.85 -13.15 10.64
C THR A 70 -4.93 -13.67 9.71
N GLU A 71 -5.32 -12.88 8.71
CA GLU A 71 -6.28 -13.27 7.68
C GLU A 71 -5.90 -12.72 6.30
N ALA A 72 -6.30 -13.42 5.23
CA ALA A 72 -6.23 -12.92 3.87
C ALA A 72 -7.55 -13.17 3.14
N TYR A 73 -8.06 -12.16 2.44
CA TYR A 73 -9.34 -12.22 1.73
C TYR A 73 -9.32 -11.41 0.43
N ILE A 74 -10.35 -11.56 -0.39
CA ILE A 74 -10.54 -10.75 -1.61
C ILE A 74 -11.73 -9.81 -1.40
N ARG A 75 -11.53 -8.52 -1.65
CA ARG A 75 -12.59 -7.50 -1.64
C ARG A 75 -12.50 -6.68 -2.91
N GLU A 76 -13.58 -6.62 -3.70
CA GLU A 76 -13.63 -5.83 -4.94
C GLU A 76 -12.44 -6.10 -5.88
N ARG A 77 -12.01 -7.37 -5.96
CA ARG A 77 -10.83 -7.86 -6.70
C ARG A 77 -9.46 -7.44 -6.14
N ALA A 78 -9.42 -6.64 -5.08
CA ALA A 78 -8.20 -6.38 -4.32
C ALA A 78 -7.88 -7.57 -3.41
N ARG A 79 -6.61 -7.92 -3.31
CA ARG A 79 -6.13 -8.94 -2.37
C ARG A 79 -5.73 -8.27 -1.06
N CYS A 80 -6.47 -8.57 0.00
CA CYS A 80 -6.33 -7.93 1.31
C CYS A 80 -5.72 -8.88 2.32
N TYR A 81 -4.94 -8.31 3.24
CA TYR A 81 -4.25 -8.97 4.34
C TYR A 81 -4.53 -8.19 5.63
N VAL A 82 -4.91 -8.91 6.68
CA VAL A 82 -5.22 -8.35 8.00
C VAL A 82 -4.01 -8.50 8.91
N PHE A 83 -3.61 -7.40 9.56
CA PHE A 83 -2.48 -7.37 10.48
C PHE A 83 -2.94 -6.88 11.84
N ASP A 84 -2.82 -7.74 12.84
CA ASP A 84 -3.14 -7.37 14.22
C ASP A 84 -1.95 -6.68 14.90
N SER A 85 -2.27 -5.67 15.69
CA SER A 85 -1.39 -4.95 16.60
C SER A 85 -1.89 -5.13 18.03
N ARG A 86 -1.18 -4.56 19.01
CA ARG A 86 -1.60 -4.61 20.41
C ARG A 86 -2.98 -3.98 20.66
N PHE A 87 -3.37 -2.97 19.87
CA PHE A 87 -4.59 -2.19 20.11
C PHE A 87 -5.49 -2.02 18.89
N TYR A 88 -4.97 -2.27 17.69
CA TYR A 88 -5.68 -2.03 16.44
C TYR A 88 -5.49 -3.20 15.48
N THR A 89 -6.39 -3.32 14.52
CA THR A 89 -6.29 -4.23 13.40
C THR A 89 -6.24 -3.41 12.13
N TYR A 90 -5.21 -3.64 11.33
CA TYR A 90 -4.99 -2.93 10.07
C TYR A 90 -5.29 -3.85 8.89
N SER A 91 -5.77 -3.28 7.79
CA SER A 91 -5.90 -4.00 6.53
C SER A 91 -4.99 -3.39 5.47
N LEU A 92 -4.31 -4.26 4.72
CA LEU A 92 -3.49 -3.92 3.57
C LEU A 92 -4.06 -4.60 2.33
N CYS A 93 -4.48 -3.83 1.33
CA CYS A 93 -5.08 -4.34 0.12
C CYS A 93 -4.24 -3.98 -1.11
N PHE A 94 -3.84 -4.99 -1.89
CA PHE A 94 -3.21 -4.81 -3.20
C PHE A 94 -4.26 -4.80 -4.29
N LEU A 95 -4.29 -3.74 -5.08
CA LEU A 95 -5.22 -3.63 -6.20
C LEU A 95 -4.77 -4.52 -7.37
N PRO A 96 -5.73 -5.10 -8.12
CA PRO A 96 -5.41 -5.88 -9.31
C PRO A 96 -4.84 -4.97 -10.41
N ASN A 97 -3.92 -5.50 -11.21
CA ASN A 97 -3.30 -4.76 -12.31
C ASN A 97 -4.13 -4.78 -13.60
N ASP A 98 -5.24 -5.52 -13.59
CA ASP A 98 -6.03 -5.86 -14.78
C ASP A 98 -6.64 -4.64 -15.49
N PHE A 99 -6.80 -3.51 -14.80
CA PHE A 99 -7.38 -2.29 -15.36
C PHE A 99 -6.37 -1.35 -16.03
N ASN A 100 -5.06 -1.67 -16.00
CA ASN A 100 -4.04 -0.81 -16.58
C ASN A 100 -3.24 -1.51 -17.69
N ILE A 101 -3.79 -1.46 -18.91
CA ILE A 101 -3.22 -2.10 -20.11
C ILE A 101 -1.77 -1.61 -20.38
N LYS A 102 -1.44 -0.36 -20.04
CA LYS A 102 -0.09 0.22 -20.24
C LYS A 102 0.90 -0.10 -19.13
N TYR A 103 0.43 -0.42 -17.92
CA TYR A 103 1.28 -0.61 -16.74
C TYR A 103 0.82 -1.84 -15.96
N LYS A 104 0.90 -3.02 -16.59
CA LYS A 104 0.52 -4.31 -16.01
C LYS A 104 1.35 -4.70 -14.78
N ASP A 105 2.50 -4.08 -14.61
CA ASP A 105 3.41 -4.33 -13.48
C ASP A 105 3.29 -3.26 -12.39
N ARG A 106 2.22 -2.45 -12.39
CA ARG A 106 2.02 -1.45 -11.34
C ARG A 106 1.91 -2.16 -9.98
N PHE A 107 2.53 -1.60 -8.96
CA PHE A 107 2.39 -2.11 -7.60
C PHE A 107 1.83 -0.99 -6.73
N TRP A 108 0.58 -1.16 -6.33
CA TRP A 108 -0.21 -0.16 -5.61
C TRP A 108 -1.33 -0.81 -4.82
N GLY A 109 -1.90 -0.05 -3.92
CA GLY A 109 -2.91 -0.54 -3.02
C GLY A 109 -3.38 0.54 -2.07
N PHE A 110 -4.08 0.11 -1.04
CA PHE A 110 -4.49 0.98 0.05
C PHE A 110 -4.40 0.25 1.38
N THR A 111 -4.38 1.03 2.45
CA THR A 111 -4.48 0.53 3.81
C THR A 111 -5.52 1.33 4.61
N THR A 112 -6.13 0.64 5.57
CA THR A 112 -7.02 1.17 6.60
C THR A 112 -6.61 0.66 7.95
#